data_AF-A0A433MC62-F1
#
_entry.id   AF-A0A433MC62-F1
#
_cell.length_a   1.000
_cell.length_b   1.000
_cell.length_c   1.000
_cell.angle_alpha   90.00
_cell.angle_beta   90.00
_cell.angle_gamma   90.00
#
_symmetry.space_group_name_H-M   'P 1'
#
loop_
_entity.id
_entity.type
_entity.pdbx_description
1 polymer ?
#
loop_
_entity_poly.entity_id
_entity_poly.type
_entity_poly.pdbx_seq_one_letter_code
_entity_poly.pdbx_strand_id
1 'polypeptide(L)'
;MGIEYRHFLVVDDANWRPSADTAARVAKLLAEWSIGTELVEAVDLSRRENVSFEEAGALAASGPGVALRYRGVKAAPVAALAGPSNYASVRPSDRYTTETVLILGNDYRIQHSSDSIFFDLVSPPLAVNGQQLAPDEAEPYRYIYSESFSSDYVLKPPVVRAQVEGFARKNIDWTECLGFWRGGLVIDFGKDLPGFVESVHRLPARAFVEALQDVFRGPVVEIGEFY
;
A
#
# COMPACT_ATOMS: atom_id res chain seq x y z
N MET A 1 10.39 14.12 -19.64
CA MET A 1 8.99 13.72 -19.34
C MET A 1 9.03 12.88 -18.08
N GLY A 2 8.13 13.09 -17.11
CA GLY A 2 8.03 12.23 -15.92
C GLY A 2 7.27 10.94 -16.25
N ILE A 3 7.27 9.99 -15.33
CA ILE A 3 6.50 8.73 -15.40
C ILE A 3 5.56 8.69 -14.20
N GLU A 4 4.38 8.09 -14.38
CA GLU A 4 3.40 7.83 -13.32
C GLU A 4 3.70 6.47 -12.68
N TYR A 5 3.56 6.37 -11.36
CA TYR A 5 3.82 5.12 -10.67
C TYR A 5 3.08 5.04 -9.34
N ARG A 6 2.80 3.82 -8.91
CA ARG A 6 2.21 3.53 -7.61
C ARG A 6 3.25 2.90 -6.70
N HIS A 7 3.41 3.45 -5.51
CA HIS A 7 4.31 2.92 -4.50
C HIS A 7 3.55 2.28 -3.37
N PHE A 8 3.80 0.99 -3.15
CA PHE A 8 3.21 0.21 -2.09
C PHE A 8 4.21 0.05 -0.94
N LEU A 9 3.74 0.36 0.26
CA LEU A 9 4.44 0.14 1.52
C LEU A 9 3.55 -0.76 2.36
N VAL A 10 3.79 -2.07 2.26
CA VAL A 10 2.88 -3.09 2.80
C VAL A 10 3.55 -3.83 3.94
N VAL A 11 2.76 -4.20 4.95
CA VAL A 11 3.28 -4.96 6.10
C VAL A 11 3.50 -6.41 5.68
N ASP A 12 4.75 -6.86 5.75
CA ASP A 12 5.20 -8.19 5.31
C ASP A 12 5.21 -9.19 6.48
N ASP A 13 4.05 -9.34 7.13
CA ASP A 13 3.84 -10.30 8.20
C ASP A 13 2.39 -10.82 8.16
N ALA A 14 2.24 -12.11 7.91
CA ALA A 14 0.95 -12.78 7.81
C ALA A 14 0.12 -12.70 9.11
N ASN A 15 0.79 -12.61 10.25
CA ASN A 15 0.19 -12.56 11.57
C ASN A 15 -0.04 -11.13 12.06
N TRP A 16 0.48 -10.13 11.36
CA TRP A 16 0.29 -8.74 11.74
C TRP A 16 -1.19 -8.36 11.70
N ARG A 17 -1.61 -7.55 12.68
CA ARG A 17 -2.96 -7.01 12.80
C ARG A 17 -2.88 -5.53 13.19
N PRO A 18 -3.71 -4.66 12.61
CA PRO A 18 -3.75 -3.27 13.04
C PRO A 18 -4.25 -3.17 14.49
N SER A 19 -3.55 -2.37 15.30
CA SER A 19 -4.08 -1.87 16.58
C SER A 19 -5.07 -0.72 16.34
N ALA A 20 -5.97 -0.44 17.29
CA ALA A 20 -6.97 0.63 17.16
C ALA A 20 -6.37 2.03 16.94
N ASP A 21 -5.12 2.24 17.36
CA ASP A 21 -4.38 3.50 17.17
C ASP A 21 -3.60 3.57 15.85
N THR A 22 -3.56 2.50 15.03
CA THR A 22 -2.71 2.41 13.84
C THR A 22 -3.06 3.49 12.82
N ALA A 23 -4.34 3.67 12.52
CA ALA A 23 -4.81 4.71 11.59
C ALA A 23 -4.37 6.12 12.04
N ALA A 24 -4.52 6.42 13.32
CA ALA A 24 -4.13 7.71 13.88
C ALA A 24 -2.60 7.93 13.84
N ARG A 25 -1.81 6.89 14.12
CA ARG A 25 -0.34 6.96 14.04
C ARG A 25 0.14 7.18 12.60
N VAL A 26 -0.45 6.49 11.63
CA VAL A 26 -0.14 6.70 10.21
C VAL A 26 -0.58 8.10 9.77
N ALA A 27 -1.79 8.53 10.09
CA ALA A 27 -2.27 9.88 9.76
C ALA A 27 -1.35 10.98 10.31
N LYS A 28 -0.85 10.81 11.55
CA LYS A 28 0.14 11.72 12.14
C LYS A 28 1.44 11.76 11.32
N LEU A 29 1.97 10.60 10.94
CA LEU A 29 3.16 10.50 10.10
C LEU A 29 2.95 11.18 8.73
N LEU A 30 1.81 10.95 8.08
CA LEU A 30 1.47 11.57 6.81
C LEU A 30 1.37 13.10 6.91
N ALA A 31 0.88 13.61 8.04
CA ALA A 31 0.83 15.04 8.33
C ALA A 31 2.23 15.63 8.58
N GLU A 32 3.09 14.94 9.34
CA GLU A 32 4.50 15.33 9.56
C GLU A 32 5.27 15.46 8.25
N TRP A 33 4.99 14.60 7.28
CA TRP A 33 5.59 14.62 5.94
C TRP A 33 4.81 15.48 4.93
N SER A 34 3.67 16.06 5.31
CA SER A 34 2.82 16.86 4.44
C SER A 34 2.34 16.13 3.16
N ILE A 35 2.10 14.82 3.25
CA ILE A 35 1.67 13.96 2.11
C ILE A 35 0.27 13.35 2.28
N GLY A 36 -0.39 13.62 3.41
CA GLY A 36 -1.77 13.19 3.67
C GLY A 36 -2.47 14.17 4.62
N THR A 37 -2.46 15.45 4.27
CA THR A 37 -3.00 16.53 5.12
C THR A 37 -4.51 16.71 5.00
N GLU A 38 -5.12 16.22 3.92
CA GLU A 38 -6.56 16.30 3.69
C GLU A 38 -7.12 14.89 3.46
N LEU A 39 -7.87 14.38 4.44
CA LEU A 39 -8.64 13.15 4.29
C LEU A 39 -9.86 13.46 3.40
N VAL A 40 -9.93 12.78 2.25
CA VAL A 40 -11.02 12.89 1.29
C VAL A 40 -12.12 11.91 1.62
N GLU A 41 -11.75 10.72 2.09
CA GLU A 41 -12.67 9.61 2.23
C GLU A 41 -12.19 8.62 3.29
N ALA A 42 -13.13 8.08 4.06
CA ALA A 42 -12.90 6.96 4.97
C ALA A 42 -14.01 5.94 4.70
N VAL A 43 -13.65 4.72 4.30
CA VAL A 43 -14.59 3.67 3.88
C VAL A 43 -14.43 2.48 4.81
N ASP A 44 -15.55 1.98 5.33
CA ASP A 44 -15.64 0.64 5.92
C ASP A 44 -15.69 -0.38 4.78
N LEU A 45 -14.65 -1.21 4.64
CA LEU A 45 -14.54 -2.15 3.53
C LEU A 45 -15.51 -3.33 3.66
N SER A 46 -16.04 -3.61 4.85
CA SER A 46 -17.04 -4.66 5.05
C SER A 46 -18.42 -4.26 4.51
N ARG A 47 -18.83 -3.03 4.80
CA ARG A 47 -20.13 -2.47 4.41
C ARG A 47 -20.08 -1.70 3.10
N ARG A 48 -18.88 -1.29 2.69
CA ARG A 48 -18.63 -0.41 1.54
C ARG A 48 -19.32 0.94 1.68
N GLU A 49 -19.33 1.43 2.90
CA GLU A 49 -19.97 2.68 3.28
C GLU A 49 -18.93 3.67 3.77
N ASN A 50 -19.17 4.95 3.50
CA ASN A 50 -18.39 6.01 4.11
C ASN A 50 -18.67 6.06 5.62
N VAL A 51 -17.60 6.15 6.39
CA VAL A 51 -17.61 6.25 7.85
C VAL A 51 -16.83 7.48 8.29
N SER A 52 -16.95 7.86 9.56
CA SER A 52 -16.07 8.89 10.11
C SER A 52 -14.64 8.36 10.29
N PHE A 53 -13.65 9.25 10.38
CA PHE A 53 -12.26 8.85 10.67
C PHE A 53 -12.14 8.16 12.05
N GLU A 54 -12.94 8.61 13.03
CA GLU A 54 -12.96 8.04 14.38
C GLU A 54 -13.51 6.61 14.37
N GLU A 55 -14.60 6.38 13.63
CA GLU A 55 -15.15 5.05 13.38
C GLU A 55 -14.16 4.15 12.64
N ALA A 56 -13.46 4.69 11.64
CA ALA A 56 -12.50 3.94 10.85
C ALA A 56 -11.35 3.37 11.71
N GLY A 57 -10.87 4.11 12.71
CA GLY A 57 -9.85 3.61 13.66
C GLY A 57 -10.32 2.39 14.46
N ALA A 58 -11.56 2.40 14.94
CA ALA A 58 -12.15 1.29 15.69
C ALA A 58 -12.42 0.07 14.79
N LEU A 59 -12.88 0.31 13.56
CA LEU A 59 -13.15 -0.74 12.56
C LEU A 59 -11.87 -1.40 12.05
N ALA A 60 -10.79 -0.64 11.87
CA ALA A 60 -9.50 -1.18 11.41
C ALA A 60 -9.04 -2.34 12.29
N ALA A 61 -9.14 -2.21 13.62
CA ALA A 61 -8.67 -3.20 14.58
C ALA A 61 -9.62 -4.38 14.80
N SER A 62 -10.92 -4.18 14.57
CA SER A 62 -11.95 -5.14 14.95
C SER A 62 -12.59 -5.86 13.75
N GLY A 63 -12.29 -5.46 12.52
CA GLY A 63 -13.07 -5.90 11.36
C GLY A 63 -12.31 -6.09 10.04
N PRO A 64 -13.06 -6.33 8.96
CA PRO A 64 -12.54 -6.70 7.64
C PRO A 64 -11.57 -5.66 7.05
N GLY A 65 -11.86 -4.39 7.33
CA GLY A 65 -10.87 -3.32 7.22
C GLY A 65 -11.49 -1.99 6.86
N VAL A 66 -10.61 -1.02 6.69
CA VAL A 66 -10.93 0.35 6.30
C VAL A 66 -9.96 0.83 5.24
N ALA A 67 -10.45 1.72 4.37
CA ALA A 67 -9.62 2.49 3.47
C ALA A 67 -9.73 3.97 3.84
N LEU A 68 -8.58 4.64 3.99
CA LEU A 68 -8.48 6.08 4.21
C LEU A 68 -7.77 6.68 3.01
N ARG A 69 -8.47 7.54 2.27
CA ARG A 69 -7.94 8.19 1.07
C ARG A 69 -7.67 9.65 1.35
N TYR A 70 -6.44 10.06 1.08
CA TYR A 70 -5.97 11.42 1.23
C TYR A 70 -5.76 12.06 -0.13
N ARG A 71 -6.07 13.35 -0.22
CA ARG A 71 -5.85 14.13 -1.44
C ARG A 71 -4.35 14.16 -1.77
N GLY A 72 -4.04 14.05 -3.05
CA GLY A 72 -2.70 14.25 -3.57
C GLY A 72 -2.11 15.63 -3.24
N VAL A 73 -0.80 15.68 -3.08
CA VAL A 73 -0.03 16.88 -2.76
C VAL A 73 0.97 17.18 -3.87
N LYS A 74 1.56 18.39 -3.85
CA LYS A 74 2.46 18.86 -4.92
C LYS A 74 3.74 19.46 -4.36
N ALA A 75 4.75 19.50 -5.20
CA ALA A 75 5.99 20.21 -4.98
C ALA A 75 6.84 19.67 -3.82
N ALA A 76 7.15 20.51 -2.84
CA ALA A 76 8.19 20.23 -1.83
C ALA A 76 7.96 18.95 -1.00
N PRO A 77 6.75 18.63 -0.52
CA PRO A 77 6.50 17.36 0.18
C PRO A 77 6.80 16.14 -0.69
N VAL A 78 6.40 16.19 -1.97
CA VAL A 78 6.65 15.11 -2.92
C VAL A 78 8.13 14.98 -3.21
N ALA A 79 8.85 16.09 -3.40
CA ALA A 79 10.30 16.05 -3.60
C ALA A 79 11.07 15.56 -2.36
N ALA A 80 10.59 15.86 -1.14
CA ALA A 80 11.19 15.37 0.10
C ALA A 80 10.99 13.86 0.26
N LEU A 81 9.79 13.37 -0.07
CA LEU A 81 9.46 11.96 -0.04
C LEU A 81 10.17 11.17 -1.15
N ALA A 82 10.12 11.69 -2.37
CA ALA A 82 10.64 11.06 -3.58
C ALA A 82 12.14 11.31 -3.79
N GLY A 83 12.82 12.10 -2.96
CA GLY A 83 14.25 12.40 -3.16
C GLY A 83 14.55 13.16 -4.47
N PRO A 84 15.81 13.17 -4.95
CA PRO A 84 16.18 13.87 -6.18
C PRO A 84 15.55 13.24 -7.43
N SER A 85 15.21 14.04 -8.45
CA SER A 85 14.75 13.49 -9.74
C SER A 85 15.96 13.19 -10.62
N ASN A 86 15.91 12.11 -11.40
CA ASN A 86 16.94 11.88 -12.43
C ASN A 86 16.53 12.47 -13.79
N TYR A 87 15.31 13.02 -13.91
CA TYR A 87 14.88 13.71 -15.12
C TYR A 87 15.18 15.19 -14.99
N ALA A 88 16.22 15.67 -15.68
CA ALA A 88 16.60 17.10 -15.67
C ALA A 88 15.46 18.05 -16.05
N SER A 89 14.47 17.56 -16.82
CA SER A 89 13.26 18.32 -17.18
C SER A 89 12.23 18.47 -16.06
N VAL A 90 12.30 17.66 -15.00
CA VAL A 90 11.31 17.63 -13.92
C VAL A 90 11.79 18.47 -12.75
N ARG A 91 11.20 19.65 -12.59
CA ARG A 91 11.51 20.54 -11.47
C ARG A 91 10.81 20.03 -10.22
N PRO A 92 11.36 20.25 -9.00
CA PRO A 92 10.67 19.94 -7.76
C PRO A 92 9.24 20.49 -7.69
N SER A 93 8.98 21.67 -8.25
CA SER A 93 7.65 22.29 -8.32
C SER A 93 6.62 21.52 -9.14
N ASP A 94 7.08 20.68 -10.06
CA ASP A 94 6.22 20.02 -11.03
C ASP A 94 5.76 18.63 -10.56
N ARG A 95 6.26 18.18 -9.41
CA ARG A 95 6.04 16.84 -8.87
C ARG A 95 4.73 16.80 -8.10
N TYR A 96 4.00 15.71 -8.20
CA TYR A 96 2.77 15.54 -7.45
C TYR A 96 2.45 14.08 -7.17
N THR A 97 1.71 13.86 -6.08
CA THR A 97 0.93 12.65 -5.89
C THR A 97 -0.50 12.91 -6.35
N THR A 98 -1.14 11.90 -6.94
CA THR A 98 -2.56 11.92 -7.27
C THR A 98 -3.38 11.71 -6.01
N GLU A 99 -2.94 10.75 -5.19
CA GLU A 99 -3.56 10.39 -3.91
C GLU A 99 -2.60 9.56 -3.05
N THR A 100 -2.95 9.46 -1.77
CA THR A 100 -2.34 8.53 -0.82
C THR A 100 -3.47 7.71 -0.21
N VAL A 101 -3.39 6.38 -0.25
CA VAL A 101 -4.42 5.49 0.27
C VAL A 101 -3.82 4.58 1.34
N LEU A 102 -4.36 4.66 2.56
CA LEU A 102 -4.05 3.73 3.63
C LEU A 102 -5.15 2.68 3.71
N ILE A 103 -4.78 1.41 3.69
CA ILE A 103 -5.70 0.29 3.91
C ILE A 103 -5.23 -0.49 5.13
N LEU A 104 -6.16 -0.75 6.05
CA LEU A 104 -5.91 -1.46 7.31
C LEU A 104 -7.05 -2.44 7.57
N GLY A 105 -6.75 -3.70 7.89
CA GLY A 105 -7.81 -4.60 8.35
C GLY A 105 -7.35 -5.98 8.75
N ASN A 106 -8.33 -6.79 9.16
CA ASN A 106 -8.15 -8.19 9.43
C ASN A 106 -8.34 -9.08 8.18
N ASP A 107 -8.56 -8.49 7.02
CA ASP A 107 -8.64 -9.22 5.75
C ASP A 107 -7.29 -9.33 5.04
N TYR A 108 -7.15 -10.40 4.27
CA TYR A 108 -6.05 -10.54 3.33
C TYR A 108 -6.39 -9.83 2.02
N ARG A 109 -5.43 -9.07 1.52
CA ARG A 109 -5.44 -8.46 0.18
C ARG A 109 -4.27 -9.00 -0.61
N ILE A 110 -4.52 -9.47 -1.81
CA ILE A 110 -3.49 -9.94 -2.73
C ILE A 110 -2.89 -8.73 -3.43
N GLN A 111 -1.56 -8.66 -3.46
CA GLN A 111 -0.85 -7.56 -4.09
C GLN A 111 -1.29 -7.43 -5.55
N HIS A 112 -1.45 -6.18 -6.00
CA HIS A 112 -1.76 -5.89 -7.39
C HIS A 112 -0.63 -6.38 -8.31
N SER A 113 -0.97 -6.80 -9.53
CA SER A 113 0.00 -7.25 -10.52
C SER A 113 0.19 -6.19 -11.60
N SER A 114 1.43 -6.02 -12.05
CA SER A 114 1.79 -5.17 -13.18
C SER A 114 2.45 -6.00 -14.27
N ASP A 115 2.74 -5.38 -15.41
CA ASP A 115 3.48 -6.01 -16.51
C ASP A 115 4.89 -6.51 -16.11
N SER A 116 5.44 -6.01 -14.99
CA SER A 116 6.79 -6.33 -14.51
C SER A 116 6.83 -7.29 -13.32
N ILE A 117 5.73 -7.34 -12.54
CA ILE A 117 5.62 -8.10 -11.30
C ILE A 117 4.23 -8.74 -11.28
N PHE A 118 4.18 -10.06 -11.34
CA PHE A 118 2.95 -10.83 -11.33
C PHE A 118 2.79 -11.61 -10.02
N PHE A 119 1.68 -11.39 -9.32
CA PHE A 119 1.33 -12.09 -8.08
C PHE A 119 0.21 -13.08 -8.36
N ASP A 120 0.55 -14.37 -8.33
CA ASP A 120 -0.36 -15.47 -8.62
C ASP A 120 -0.88 -16.10 -7.34
N LEU A 121 -2.20 -16.13 -7.16
CA LEU A 121 -2.83 -16.78 -6.01
C LEU A 121 -2.79 -18.30 -6.21
N VAL A 122 -1.87 -18.96 -5.52
CA VAL A 122 -1.72 -20.43 -5.58
C VAL A 122 -2.80 -21.13 -4.74
N SER A 123 -3.11 -20.57 -3.57
CA SER A 123 -4.22 -21.05 -2.74
C SER A 123 -4.85 -19.93 -1.92
N PRO A 124 -6.19 -19.85 -1.84
CA PRO A 124 -6.88 -18.85 -1.05
C PRO A 124 -6.67 -19.08 0.46
N PRO A 125 -6.98 -18.09 1.30
CA PRO A 125 -6.97 -18.26 2.75
C PRO A 125 -7.95 -19.35 3.20
N LEU A 126 -7.67 -19.97 4.34
CA LEU A 126 -8.54 -21.00 4.93
C LEU A 126 -9.23 -20.49 6.20
N ALA A 127 -10.55 -20.70 6.25
CA ALA A 127 -11.35 -20.54 7.46
C ALA A 127 -10.94 -21.55 8.55
N VAL A 128 -11.41 -21.33 9.78
CA VAL A 128 -11.12 -22.18 10.96
C VAL A 128 -11.49 -23.65 10.72
N ASN A 129 -12.57 -23.88 9.97
CA ASN A 129 -13.07 -25.22 9.60
C ASN A 129 -12.29 -25.85 8.42
N GLY A 130 -11.24 -25.20 7.91
CA GLY A 130 -10.45 -25.66 6.77
C GLY A 130 -11.06 -25.34 5.39
N GLN A 131 -12.19 -24.65 5.33
CA GLN A 131 -12.82 -24.25 4.08
C GLN A 131 -12.02 -23.12 3.41
N GLN A 132 -11.83 -23.22 2.10
CA GLN A 132 -11.28 -22.13 1.29
C GLN A 132 -12.26 -20.96 1.23
N LEU A 133 -11.74 -19.75 1.42
CA LEU A 133 -12.53 -18.54 1.21
C LEU A 133 -12.59 -18.16 -0.26
N ALA A 134 -13.75 -17.67 -0.68
CA ALA A 134 -13.91 -17.02 -1.97
C ALA A 134 -13.46 -15.55 -1.90
N PRO A 135 -12.95 -14.98 -2.99
CA PRO A 135 -12.61 -13.56 -3.05
C PRO A 135 -13.87 -12.69 -3.04
N ASP A 136 -13.74 -11.47 -2.54
CA ASP A 136 -14.84 -10.49 -2.53
C ASP A 136 -15.10 -9.95 -3.95
N GLU A 137 -16.34 -10.09 -4.42
CA GLU A 137 -16.67 -9.78 -5.82
C GLU A 137 -16.79 -8.29 -6.15
N ALA A 138 -16.89 -7.39 -5.17
CA ALA A 138 -17.24 -5.98 -5.41
C ALA A 138 -16.32 -5.01 -4.65
N GLU A 139 -15.04 -5.10 -4.95
CA GLU A 139 -14.01 -4.30 -4.28
C GLU A 139 -13.83 -2.88 -4.84
N PRO A 140 -13.95 -1.84 -3.99
CA PRO A 140 -13.88 -0.45 -4.45
C PRO A 140 -12.48 0.00 -4.86
N TYR A 141 -11.43 -0.72 -4.45
CA TYR A 141 -10.02 -0.35 -4.66
C TYR A 141 -9.25 -1.39 -5.48
N ARG A 142 -9.87 -2.00 -6.51
CA ARG A 142 -9.24 -3.00 -7.39
C ARG A 142 -7.96 -2.55 -8.10
N TYR A 143 -7.70 -1.25 -8.17
CA TYR A 143 -6.45 -0.70 -8.70
C TYR A 143 -5.29 -0.78 -7.68
N ILE A 144 -5.58 -1.06 -6.41
CA ILE A 144 -4.59 -1.17 -5.32
C ILE A 144 -4.31 -2.64 -4.98
N TYR A 145 -5.28 -3.53 -5.12
CA TYR A 145 -5.11 -4.96 -4.88
C TYR A 145 -5.95 -5.76 -5.86
N SER A 146 -5.49 -6.95 -6.22
CA SER A 146 -6.18 -7.78 -7.22
C SER A 146 -7.42 -8.46 -6.63
N GLU A 147 -7.29 -9.00 -5.41
CA GLU A 147 -8.32 -9.74 -4.70
C GLU A 147 -8.29 -9.41 -3.21
N SER A 148 -9.45 -9.43 -2.55
CA SER A 148 -9.57 -9.40 -1.09
C SER A 148 -10.36 -10.59 -0.59
N PHE A 149 -10.10 -10.98 0.65
CA PHE A 149 -10.75 -12.10 1.31
C PHE A 149 -11.26 -11.65 2.67
N SER A 150 -12.54 -11.29 2.72
CA SER A 150 -13.24 -10.91 3.93
C SER A 150 -13.17 -12.02 4.98
N SER A 151 -12.85 -11.62 6.19
CA SER A 151 -12.58 -12.51 7.30
C SER A 151 -13.05 -11.93 8.62
N ASP A 152 -14.14 -12.48 9.14
CA ASP A 152 -14.50 -12.24 10.54
C ASP A 152 -13.45 -12.91 11.45
N TYR A 153 -12.95 -14.11 11.07
CA TYR A 153 -11.86 -14.85 11.74
C TYR A 153 -11.17 -15.85 10.78
N VAL A 154 -10.03 -15.50 10.19
CA VAL A 154 -9.23 -16.37 9.30
C VAL A 154 -7.85 -16.59 9.89
N LEU A 155 -7.52 -17.88 10.02
CA LEU A 155 -6.38 -18.40 10.77
C LEU A 155 -5.19 -18.78 9.88
N LYS A 156 -5.38 -18.99 8.57
CA LYS A 156 -4.27 -19.34 7.67
C LYS A 156 -4.16 -18.37 6.49
N PRO A 157 -2.97 -17.82 6.23
CA PRO A 157 -2.74 -16.92 5.11
C PRO A 157 -2.93 -17.61 3.75
N PRO A 158 -3.19 -16.84 2.68
CA PRO A 158 -3.11 -17.37 1.33
C PRO A 158 -1.66 -17.75 0.99
N VAL A 159 -1.50 -18.51 -0.08
CA VAL A 159 -0.19 -18.77 -0.68
C VAL A 159 -0.16 -18.03 -2.00
N VAL A 160 0.75 -17.09 -2.12
CA VAL A 160 0.96 -16.29 -3.34
C VAL A 160 2.33 -16.60 -3.90
N ARG A 161 2.41 -16.73 -5.21
CA ARG A 161 3.67 -16.85 -5.95
C ARG A 161 3.90 -15.56 -6.71
N ALA A 162 4.96 -14.87 -6.36
CA ALA A 162 5.41 -13.70 -7.11
C ALA A 162 6.38 -14.11 -8.21
N GLN A 163 6.12 -13.63 -9.43
CA GLN A 163 6.98 -13.78 -10.60
C GLN A 163 7.42 -12.39 -11.04
N VAL A 164 8.73 -12.19 -11.09
CA VAL A 164 9.32 -10.92 -11.52
C VAL A 164 10.10 -11.14 -12.79
N GLU A 165 9.79 -10.30 -13.77
CA GLU A 165 10.44 -10.27 -15.07
C GLU A 165 11.93 -9.99 -14.92
N GLY A 166 12.75 -10.62 -15.76
CA GLY A 166 14.21 -10.56 -15.63
C GLY A 166 14.78 -9.13 -15.63
N PHE A 167 14.18 -8.22 -16.41
CA PHE A 167 14.56 -6.82 -16.45
C PHE A 167 14.20 -6.06 -15.17
N ALA A 168 13.12 -6.46 -14.50
CA ALA A 168 12.65 -5.86 -13.26
C ALA A 168 13.41 -6.40 -12.03
N ARG A 169 13.96 -7.61 -12.08
CA ARG A 169 14.72 -8.20 -10.95
C ARG A 169 15.94 -7.39 -10.49
N LYS A 170 16.65 -6.75 -11.43
CA LYS A 170 17.83 -5.92 -11.12
C LYS A 170 17.47 -4.54 -10.60
N ASN A 171 16.23 -4.18 -10.84
CA ASN A 171 15.69 -2.88 -10.60
C ASN A 171 15.04 -2.85 -9.22
N ILE A 172 14.39 -3.93 -8.81
CA ILE A 172 13.55 -3.94 -7.60
C ILE A 172 14.43 -4.28 -6.42
N ASP A 173 14.47 -3.40 -5.41
CA ASP A 173 15.03 -3.71 -4.09
C ASP A 173 14.05 -4.59 -3.32
N TRP A 174 13.63 -5.68 -3.96
CA TRP A 174 12.65 -6.62 -3.46
C TRP A 174 13.36 -7.60 -2.55
N THR A 175 13.04 -7.53 -1.27
CA THR A 175 13.21 -8.65 -0.36
C THR A 175 11.96 -9.51 -0.43
N GLU A 176 12.11 -10.83 -0.58
CA GLU A 176 11.02 -11.83 -0.63
C GLU A 176 9.79 -11.37 0.15
N CYS A 177 8.70 -11.01 -0.54
CA CYS A 177 7.47 -10.58 0.12
C CYS A 177 6.41 -11.68 0.03
N LEU A 178 5.46 -11.67 0.96
CA LEU A 178 4.40 -12.66 1.04
C LEU A 178 3.42 -12.63 -0.16
N GLY A 179 3.42 -11.55 -0.95
CA GLY A 179 2.48 -11.34 -2.07
C GLY A 179 1.04 -11.03 -1.65
N PHE A 180 0.81 -10.93 -0.34
CA PHE A 180 -0.45 -10.48 0.25
C PHE A 180 -0.15 -9.62 1.48
N TRP A 181 -1.12 -8.82 1.90
CA TRP A 181 -0.97 -7.93 3.05
C TRP A 181 -2.31 -7.61 3.71
N ARG A 182 -2.22 -7.09 4.94
CA ARG A 182 -3.35 -6.68 5.81
C ARG A 182 -3.36 -5.18 6.10
N GLY A 183 -2.16 -4.59 6.09
CA GLY A 183 -1.93 -3.16 6.22
C GLY A 183 -1.01 -2.71 5.10
N GLY A 184 -1.39 -1.61 4.44
CA GLY A 184 -0.61 -1.05 3.35
C GLY A 184 -0.87 0.44 3.18
N LEU A 185 0.21 1.19 2.96
CA LEU A 185 0.14 2.57 2.52
C LEU A 185 0.54 2.63 1.05
N VAL A 186 -0.33 3.19 0.22
CA VAL A 186 -0.17 3.26 -1.23
C VAL A 186 -0.07 4.73 -1.62
N ILE A 187 0.99 5.11 -2.30
CA ILE A 187 1.23 6.48 -2.73
C ILE A 187 1.25 6.50 -4.26
N ASP A 188 0.28 7.18 -4.85
CA ASP A 188 0.13 7.29 -6.30
C ASP A 188 0.85 8.57 -6.77
N PHE A 189 2.00 8.41 -7.40
CA PHE A 189 2.80 9.53 -7.91
C PHE A 189 2.42 9.81 -9.37
N GLY A 190 1.72 10.91 -9.60
CA GLY A 190 1.35 11.30 -10.96
C GLY A 190 2.47 12.03 -11.71
N LYS A 191 3.54 12.48 -11.04
CA LYS A 191 4.75 12.94 -11.72
C LYS A 191 5.95 12.92 -10.80
N ASP A 192 6.97 12.23 -11.30
CA ASP A 192 8.37 12.23 -10.90
C ASP A 192 8.87 10.91 -10.31
N LEU A 193 9.93 10.43 -10.94
CA LEU A 193 10.82 9.39 -10.45
C LEU A 193 12.21 10.06 -10.33
N PRO A 194 12.98 9.88 -9.24
CA PRO A 194 14.40 9.59 -9.40
C PRO A 194 14.43 8.46 -10.41
N GLY A 195 14.86 8.77 -11.62
CA GLY A 195 14.95 7.82 -12.72
C GLY A 195 15.24 6.44 -12.22
N PHE A 196 14.27 5.61 -12.55
CA PHE A 196 14.37 4.19 -12.73
C PHE A 196 15.51 3.88 -13.73
N VAL A 197 16.76 4.16 -13.37
CA VAL A 197 17.91 3.91 -14.25
C VAL A 197 18.42 2.52 -13.94
N GLU A 198 17.90 1.51 -14.65
CA GLU A 198 18.44 0.14 -14.78
C GLU A 198 18.90 -0.59 -13.49
N SER A 199 18.62 -0.07 -12.28
CA SER A 199 19.22 -0.60 -11.04
C SER A 199 18.60 -0.21 -9.69
N VAL A 200 17.59 0.67 -9.56
CA VAL A 200 17.10 1.11 -8.22
C VAL A 200 15.59 1.47 -8.15
N HIS A 201 14.77 0.66 -7.45
CA HIS A 201 13.36 0.94 -7.04
C HIS A 201 13.36 1.35 -5.57
N ARG A 202 13.99 2.48 -5.25
CA ARG A 202 14.01 3.00 -3.88
C ARG A 202 13.37 4.37 -3.83
N LEU A 203 12.13 4.38 -3.37
CA LEU A 203 11.38 5.48 -2.82
C LEU A 203 10.29 4.86 -1.98
N PRO A 204 9.80 5.47 -0.88
CA PRO A 204 10.09 6.80 -0.37
C PRO A 204 11.42 6.91 0.38
N ALA A 205 11.77 8.13 0.81
CA ALA A 205 12.92 8.40 1.66
C ALA A 205 13.03 7.36 2.77
N ARG A 206 14.22 6.75 2.96
CA ARG A 206 14.39 5.63 3.89
C ARG A 206 13.89 5.95 5.31
N ALA A 207 14.08 7.18 5.77
CA ALA A 207 13.54 7.66 7.04
C ALA A 207 12.00 7.64 7.13
N PHE A 208 11.29 7.86 6.01
CA PHE A 208 9.85 7.69 5.95
C PHE A 208 9.47 6.23 6.08
N VAL A 209 10.17 5.33 5.37
CA VAL A 209 9.91 3.88 5.46
C VAL A 209 10.16 3.37 6.88
N GLU A 210 11.25 3.79 7.51
CA GLU A 210 11.57 3.42 8.90
C GLU A 210 10.52 3.95 9.88
N ALA A 211 10.12 5.22 9.76
CA ALA A 211 9.03 5.78 10.57
C ALA A 211 7.70 5.05 10.30
N LEU A 212 7.47 4.62 9.06
CA LEU A 212 6.29 3.85 8.68
C LEU A 212 6.29 2.45 9.31
N GLN A 213 7.46 1.78 9.36
CA GLN A 213 7.64 0.51 10.07
C GLN A 213 7.33 0.66 11.56
N ASP A 214 7.76 1.75 12.18
CA ASP A 214 7.48 2.04 13.60
C ASP A 214 5.98 2.28 13.86
N VAL A 215 5.29 3.04 12.99
CA VAL A 215 3.83 3.25 13.13
C VAL A 215 3.03 2.00 12.78
N PHE A 216 3.49 1.13 11.88
CA PHE A 216 2.86 -0.17 11.69
C PHE A 216 3.18 -1.15 12.82
N ARG A 217 4.33 -1.00 13.50
CA ARG A 217 4.90 -2.02 14.42
C ARG A 217 5.09 -3.36 13.70
N GLY A 218 5.61 -3.31 12.49
CA GLY A 218 5.79 -4.50 11.66
C GLY A 218 6.82 -4.27 10.56
N PRO A 219 7.35 -5.36 9.96
CA PRO A 219 8.20 -5.25 8.79
C PRO A 219 7.40 -4.64 7.64
N VAL A 220 7.96 -3.65 6.95
CA VAL A 220 7.37 -3.06 5.74
C VAL A 220 8.26 -3.40 4.56
N VAL A 221 7.64 -3.87 3.50
CA VAL A 221 8.28 -4.07 2.20
C VAL A 221 7.78 -3.01 1.21
N GLU A 222 8.67 -2.62 0.31
CA GLU A 222 8.44 -1.61 -0.73
C GLU A 222 8.20 -2.33 -2.06
N ILE A 223 7.10 -2.00 -2.75
CA ILE A 223 6.78 -2.54 -4.08
C ILE A 223 6.40 -1.36 -4.97
N GLY A 224 7.12 -1.16 -6.08
CA GLY A 224 6.83 -0.10 -7.05
C GLY A 224 6.21 -0.66 -8.32
N GLU A 225 5.07 -0.10 -8.75
CA GLU A 225 4.34 -0.52 -9.95
C GLU A 225 4.18 0.64 -10.94
N PHE A 226 4.38 0.36 -12.23
CA PHE A 226 4.21 1.30 -13.34
C PHE A 226 2.86 1.11 -14.03
N TYR A 227 2.29 2.18 -14.58
CA TYR A 227 1.11 2.15 -15.46
C TYR A 227 1.08 3.34 -16.43
#